data_AF-A0A2I6QHZ3-F1
#
_entry.id   AF-A0A2I6QHZ3-F1
#
_cell.length_a   1.000
_cell.length_b   1.000
_cell.length_c   1.000
_cell.angle_alpha   90.00
_cell.angle_beta   90.00
_cell.angle_gamma   90.00
#
_symmetry.space_group_name_H-M   'P 1'
#
loop_
_entity.id
_entity.type
_entity.pdbx_description
1 polymer ?
#
loop_
_entity_poly.entity_id
_entity_poly.type
_entity_poly.pdbx_seq_one_letter_code
_entity_poly.pdbx_strand_id
1 'polypeptide(L)' 'MAPETFITGEIRRTIDDRFRLTLPNDMAAAVTDENGETILAKERQGCLSLWRASDWQKRLDDGVA' A
#
# COMPACT_ATOMS: atom_id res chain seq x y z
N MET A 1 1.82 -4.14 17.42
CA MET A 1 0.71 -3.65 16.57
C MET A 1 1.09 -2.31 15.94
N ALA A 2 1.33 -2.27 14.63
CA ALA A 2 1.27 -1.03 13.86
C ALA A 2 -0.16 -0.47 13.94
N PRO A 3 -0.38 0.85 13.96
CA PRO A 3 -1.72 1.39 13.87
C PRO A 3 -2.35 0.94 12.55
N GLU A 4 -3.34 0.04 12.62
CA GLU A 4 -4.09 -0.39 11.44
C GLU A 4 -4.88 0.82 10.94
N THR A 5 -4.34 1.50 9.92
CA THR A 5 -5.07 2.54 9.21
C THR A 5 -6.18 1.86 8.45
N PHE A 6 -7.43 2.06 8.86
CA PHE A 6 -8.58 1.45 8.20
C PHE A 6 -8.85 2.16 6.87
N ILE A 7 -8.53 1.48 5.77
CA ILE A 7 -8.75 1.98 4.40
C ILE A 7 -10.11 1.45 3.94
N THR A 8 -10.98 2.34 3.45
CA THR A 8 -12.28 1.98 2.90
C THR A 8 -12.48 2.56 1.51
N GLY A 9 -13.45 1.99 0.77
CA GLY A 9 -13.79 2.42 -0.58
C GLY A 9 -13.23 1.49 -1.65
N GLU A 10 -13.93 1.43 -2.78
CA GLU A 10 -13.57 0.63 -3.95
C GLU A 10 -13.69 1.49 -5.20
N ILE A 11 -12.60 1.57 -5.96
CA ILE A 11 -12.54 2.43 -7.14
C ILE A 11 -11.87 1.68 -8.28
N ARG A 12 -12.56 1.65 -9.42
CA ARG A 12 -11.99 1.10 -10.66
C ARG A 12 -11.00 2.10 -11.26
N ARG A 13 -9.79 1.62 -11.54
CA ARG A 13 -8.74 2.35 -12.26
C ARG A 13 -8.18 1.47 -13.37
N THR A 14 -7.62 2.13 -14.38
CA THR A 14 -6.87 1.48 -15.45
C THR A 14 -5.41 1.82 -15.26
N ILE A 15 -4.54 0.84 -15.47
CA ILE A 15 -3.09 1.07 -15.51
C ILE A 15 -2.77 1.82 -16.79
N ASP A 16 -1.96 2.87 -16.69
CA ASP A 16 -1.57 3.65 -17.86
C ASP A 16 -0.48 2.95 -18.70
N ASP A 17 -0.13 3.53 -19.85
CA ASP A 17 0.89 2.99 -20.77
C ASP A 17 2.31 2.91 -20.16
N ARG A 18 2.50 3.50 -18.97
CA ARG A 18 3.75 3.49 -18.21
C ARG A 18 3.69 2.56 -17.00
N PHE A 19 2.70 1.68 -16.95
CA PHE A 19 2.48 0.72 -15.86
C PHE A 19 2.24 1.39 -14.49
N ARG A 20 1.63 2.57 -14.47
CA ARG A 20 1.31 3.30 -13.23
C ARG A 20 -0.18 3.20 -12.90
N LEU A 21 -0.47 3.13 -11.61
CA LEU A 21 -1.81 3.20 -11.05
C LEU A 21 -1.93 4.50 -10.24
N THR A 22 -2.93 5.33 -10.55
CA THR A 22 -3.17 6.56 -9.76
C THR A 22 -4.19 6.28 -8.66
N LEU A 23 -3.80 6.57 -7.42
CA LEU A 23 -4.67 6.48 -6.26
C LEU A 23 -5.35 7.82 -5.98
N PRO A 24 -6.61 7.81 -5.49
CA PRO A 24 -7.19 8.94 -4.78
C PRO A 24 -6.32 9.39 -3.60
N ASN A 25 -6.38 10.68 -3.26
CA ASN A 25 -5.50 11.27 -2.25
C ASN A 25 -5.64 10.65 -0.85
N ASP A 26 -6.85 10.31 -0.43
CA ASP A 26 -7.15 9.65 0.83
C ASP A 26 -6.54 8.24 0.90
N MET A 27 -6.67 7.45 -0.16
CA MET A 27 -6.04 6.13 -0.27
C MET A 27 -4.51 6.24 -0.34
N ALA A 28 -3.97 7.22 -1.07
CA ALA A 28 -2.53 7.45 -1.14
C ALA A 28 -1.95 7.81 0.24
N ALA A 29 -2.58 8.75 0.95
CA ALA A 29 -2.15 9.16 2.30
C ALA A 29 -2.19 8.00 3.32
N ALA A 30 -3.00 6.97 3.07
CA ALA A 30 -3.07 5.79 3.92
C ALA A 30 -1.91 4.81 3.73
N VAL A 31 -1.25 4.80 2.56
CA VAL A 31 -0.22 3.81 2.19
C VAL A 31 1.15 4.42 1.85
N THR A 32 1.25 5.74 1.89
CA THR A 32 2.46 6.53 1.60
C THR A 32 2.77 7.43 2.79
N ASP A 33 4.06 7.73 3.00
CA ASP A 33 4.50 8.74 3.95
C ASP A 33 4.81 10.10 3.27
N GLU A 34 5.26 11.07 4.05
CA GLU A 34 5.58 12.42 3.55
C GLU A 34 6.75 12.44 2.54
N ASN A 35 7.59 11.40 2.54
CA ASN A 35 8.73 11.25 1.63
C ASN A 35 8.36 10.49 0.35
N GLY A 36 7.13 9.98 0.26
CA GLY A 36 6.70 9.15 -0.87
C GLY A 36 7.08 7.68 -0.75
N GLU A 37 7.49 7.21 0.44
CA GLU A 37 7.93 5.83 0.63
C GLU A 37 6.72 4.88 0.80
N THR A 38 6.62 3.93 -0.14
CA THR A 38 5.57 2.91 -0.19
C THR A 38 6.16 1.58 -0.64
N ILE A 39 5.71 0.51 0.01
CA ILE A 39 6.06 -0.86 -0.35
C ILE A 39 4.94 -1.48 -1.18
N LEU A 40 5.33 -2.14 -2.26
CA LEU A 40 4.46 -2.97 -3.08
C LEU A 40 4.76 -4.45 -2.79
N ALA A 41 3.80 -5.16 -2.21
CA ALA A 41 3.93 -6.57 -1.87
C ALA A 41 3.04 -7.44 -2.78
N LYS A 42 3.56 -8.61 -3.17
CA LYS A 42 2.79 -9.65 -3.86
C LYS A 42 2.26 -10.62 -2.82
N GLU A 43 0.96 -10.55 -2.54
CA GLU A 43 0.33 -11.42 -1.52
C GLU A 43 -0.48 -12.56 -2.13
N ARG A 44 -1.48 -12.24 -2.97
CA ARG A 44 -2.36 -13.24 -3.60
C ARG A 44 -2.22 -13.21 -5.11
N GLN A 45 -2.55 -14.32 -5.77
CA GLN A 45 -2.54 -14.37 -7.23
C GLN A 45 -3.50 -13.32 -7.80
N GLY A 46 -2.97 -12.44 -8.65
CA GLY A 46 -3.75 -11.34 -9.24
C GLY A 46 -3.97 -10.14 -8.33
N CYS A 47 -3.40 -10.12 -7.12
CA CYS A 47 -3.51 -9.01 -6.17
C CYS A 47 -2.14 -8.47 -5.77
N LEU A 48 -2.10 -7.15 -5.56
CA LEU A 48 -0.96 -6.44 -4.98
C LEU A 48 -1.45 -5.70 -3.75
N SER A 49 -0.59 -5.63 -2.74
CA SER A 49 -0.86 -4.90 -1.50
C SER A 49 0.12 -3.73 -1.39
N LEU A 50 -0.38 -2.58 -0.96
CA LEU A 50 0.40 -1.36 -0.74
C LEU A 50 0.51 -1.10 0.76
N TRP A 51 1.70 -0.76 1.21
CA TRP A 51 1.99 -0.52 2.63
C TRP A 51 2.86 0.72 2.79
N ARG A 52 2.69 1.46 3.88
CA ARG A 52 3.74 2.38 4.32
C ARG A 52 5.00 1.59 4.63
N ALA A 53 6.16 2.17 4.33
CA ALA A 53 7.44 1.50 4.54
C ALA A 53 7.67 1.13 6.01
N SER A 54 7.32 2.01 6.94
CA SER A 54 7.44 1.77 8.38
C SER A 54 6.57 0.61 8.89
N ASP A 55 5.32 0.54 8.42
CA ASP A 55 4.38 -0.52 8.81
C ASP A 55 4.84 -1.88 8.28
N TRP A 56 5.36 -1.92 7.04
CA TRP A 56 5.94 -3.11 6.45
C TRP A 56 7.19 -3.58 7.22
N GLN A 57 8.12 -2.66 7.51
CA GLN A 57 9.34 -2.99 8.25
C GLN A 57 9.01 -3.58 9.62
N LYS A 58 8.08 -2.96 10.36
CA LYS A 58 7.61 -3.46 11.65
C LYS A 58 7.05 -4.88 11.55
N ARG A 59 6.34 -5.19 10.47
CA ARG A 59 5.74 -6.51 10.25
C ARG A 59 6.81 -7.60 10.02
N LEU A 60 7.89 -7.25 9.30
CA LEU A 60 9.06 -8.11 9.16
C LEU A 60 9.77 -8.31 10.50
N ASP A 61 9.95 -7.24 11.27
CA ASP A 61 10.60 -7.28 12.59
C ASP A 61 9.79 -8.11 13.60
N ASP A 62 8.46 -8.05 13.53
CA ASP A 62 7.53 -8.86 14.33
C ASP A 62 7.54 -10.35 13.91
N GLY A 63 8.29 -10.74 12.87
CA GLY A 63 8.43 -12.12 12.39
C GLY A 63 7.20 -12.64 11.65
N VAL A 64 6.33 -11.74 11.17
CA VAL A 64 5.10 -12.09 10.48
C VAL A 64 5.32 -11.94 8.97
N ALA A 65 5.82 -12.99 8.32
CA ALA A 65 5.94 -13.12 6.88
C ALA A 65 5.34 -14.44 6.38
#